data_AF-A0A7L0XPK3-F1
#
_entry.id   AF-A0A7L0XPK3-F1
#
_cell.length_a   1.000
_cell.length_b   1.000
_cell.length_c   1.000
_cell.angle_alpha   90.00
_cell.angle_beta   90.00
_cell.angle_gamma   90.00
#
_symmetry.space_group_name_H-M   'P 1'
#
loop_
_entity.id
_entity.type
_entity.pdbx_description
1 polymer ?
#
loop_
_entity_poly.entity_id
_entity_poly.type
_entity_poly.pdbx_seq_one_letter_code
_entity_poly.pdbx_strand_id
1 'polypeptide(L)'
;MTFQTYSLFVLSIIMIYFGRVENRFNLLQLQGDIDKLKADFNSSNSDVADGRPIFTGKLSNWTERNEKRIILSQIVSMYLKILENTDKSKAHVRNITEELYTLKASLSDDSKKMEYLKDLTKLQVNDLKIQRKAVNELFSVLQKLGDTTSSYKRKRSQFQRECKC
;
A
#
# COMPACT_ATOMS: atom_id res chain seq x y z
N MET A 1 -30.37 6.26 -35.46
CA MET A 1 -29.37 7.04 -34.71
C MET A 1 -29.39 6.66 -33.23
N THR A 2 -28.83 5.52 -32.83
CA THR A 2 -28.85 5.07 -31.42
C THR A 2 -27.61 4.27 -30.99
N PHE A 3 -26.61 4.07 -31.87
CA PHE A 3 -25.45 3.25 -31.55
C PHE A 3 -24.28 4.01 -30.91
N GLN A 4 -24.35 5.35 -30.87
CA GLN A 4 -23.24 6.21 -30.44
C GLN A 4 -23.28 6.56 -28.94
N THR A 5 -24.43 6.38 -28.28
CA THR A 5 -24.59 6.69 -26.84
C THR A 5 -24.18 5.53 -25.94
N TYR A 6 -24.42 4.28 -26.34
CA TYR A 6 -24.07 3.11 -25.52
C TYR A 6 -22.55 2.93 -25.33
N SER A 7 -21.74 3.34 -26.31
CA SER A 7 -20.27 3.25 -26.20
C SER A 7 -19.68 4.17 -25.13
N LEU A 8 -20.30 5.33 -24.87
CA LEU A 8 -19.82 6.28 -23.87
C LEU A 8 -20.21 5.86 -22.44
N PHE A 9 -21.39 5.23 -22.28
CA PHE A 9 -21.82 4.69 -20.98
C PHE A 9 -21.02 3.45 -20.56
N VAL A 10 -20.61 2.60 -21.50
CA VAL A 10 -19.76 1.45 -21.17
C VAL A 10 -18.36 1.90 -20.75
N LEU A 11 -17.82 2.96 -21.37
CA LEU A 11 -16.54 3.55 -20.98
C LEU A 11 -16.61 4.25 -19.61
N SER A 12 -17.72 4.89 -19.26
CA SER A 12 -17.89 5.52 -17.94
C SER A 12 -17.99 4.48 -16.82
N ILE A 13 -18.61 3.32 -17.06
CA ILE A 13 -18.71 2.23 -16.09
C ILE A 13 -17.34 1.56 -15.85
N ILE A 14 -16.51 1.39 -16.90
CA ILE A 14 -15.15 0.83 -16.75
C ILE A 14 -14.26 1.72 -15.87
N MET A 15 -14.45 3.05 -15.92
CA MET A 15 -13.71 4.00 -15.10
C MET A 15 -14.14 4.02 -13.62
N ILE A 16 -15.31 3.47 -13.30
CA ILE A 16 -15.80 3.31 -11.92
C ILE A 16 -15.26 2.02 -11.27
N TYR A 17 -14.95 0.99 -12.06
CA TYR A 17 -14.45 -0.30 -11.54
C TYR A 17 -12.97 -0.31 -11.17
N PHE A 18 -12.15 0.55 -11.81
CA PHE A 18 -10.83 0.86 -11.29
C PHE A 18 -10.98 1.98 -10.27
N GLY A 19 -11.23 1.61 -9.01
CA GLY A 19 -11.28 2.53 -7.87
C GLY A 19 -10.21 3.62 -7.98
N ARG A 20 -10.64 4.76 -8.53
CA ARG A 20 -9.87 5.98 -8.63
C ARG A 20 -9.81 6.54 -7.23
N VAL A 21 -8.75 6.20 -6.49
CA VAL A 21 -8.20 7.16 -5.54
C VAL A 21 -7.59 8.27 -6.40
N GLU A 22 -8.45 9.15 -6.89
CA GLU A 22 -8.06 10.34 -7.65
C GLU A 22 -7.61 11.41 -6.66
N ASN A 23 -6.59 11.12 -5.85
CA ASN A 23 -5.75 12.20 -5.34
C ASN A 23 -4.87 12.60 -6.52
N ARG A 24 -5.37 13.50 -7.37
CA ARG A 24 -4.48 14.29 -8.23
C ARG A 24 -3.68 15.17 -7.30
N PHE A 25 -2.60 14.61 -6.75
CA PHE A 25 -1.55 15.39 -6.13
C PHE A 25 -1.28 16.58 -7.03
N ASN A 26 -1.22 17.77 -6.46
CA ASN A 26 -0.67 18.91 -7.18
C ASN A 26 0.86 18.72 -7.24
N LEU A 27 1.30 17.73 -8.02
CA LEU A 27 2.68 17.21 -8.04
C LEU A 27 3.68 18.32 -8.33
N LEU A 28 3.29 19.30 -9.14
CA LEU A 28 4.13 20.45 -9.48
C LEU A 28 4.36 21.37 -8.28
N GLN A 29 3.31 21.68 -7.51
CA GLN A 29 3.44 22.47 -6.29
C GLN A 29 4.22 21.70 -5.22
N LEU A 30 3.91 20.41 -5.06
CA LEU A 30 4.59 19.55 -4.09
C LEU A 30 6.07 19.33 -4.43
N GLN A 31 6.43 19.30 -5.71
CA GLN A 31 7.83 19.17 -6.15
C GLN A 31 8.66 20.37 -5.69
N GLY A 32 8.17 21.59 -5.88
CA GLY A 32 8.86 22.80 -5.41
C GLY A 32 9.03 22.83 -3.88
N ASP A 33 8.01 22.38 -3.15
CA ASP A 33 8.09 22.27 -1.69
C ASP A 33 9.07 21.17 -1.24
N ILE A 34 9.11 20.04 -1.94
CA ILE A 34 10.09 18.96 -1.69
C ILE A 34 11.51 19.44 -1.94
N ASP A 35 11.77 20.22 -2.98
CA ASP A 35 13.12 20.70 -3.27
C ASP A 35 13.62 21.70 -2.21
N LYS A 36 12.72 22.53 -1.65
CA LYS A 36 13.04 23.36 -0.47
C LYS A 36 13.31 22.51 0.77
N LEU A 37 12.52 21.47 1.00
CA LEU A 37 12.73 20.54 2.12
C LEU A 37 14.07 19.80 1.98
N LYS A 38 14.43 19.37 0.76
CA LYS A 38 15.72 18.77 0.46
C LYS A 38 16.88 19.70 0.79
N ALA A 39 16.74 20.99 0.52
CA ALA A 39 17.74 22.01 0.86
C ALA A 39 17.84 22.19 2.38
N ASP A 40 16.72 22.26 3.11
CA ASP A 40 16.70 22.35 4.57
C ASP A 40 17.44 21.18 5.25
N PHE A 41 17.33 19.98 4.68
CA PHE A 41 17.99 18.76 5.18
C PHE A 41 19.40 18.54 4.62
N ASN A 42 19.92 19.45 3.78
CA ASN A 42 21.19 19.27 3.06
C ASN A 42 21.29 17.93 2.32
N SER A 43 20.17 17.47 1.74
CA SER A 43 20.07 16.12 1.15
C SER A 43 20.86 15.91 -0.15
N SER A 44 21.48 16.96 -0.68
CA SER A 44 22.41 16.89 -1.82
C SER A 44 23.87 16.65 -1.40
N ASN A 45 24.13 16.50 -0.10
CA ASN A 45 25.47 16.20 0.40
C ASN A 45 25.92 14.79 -0.05
N SER A 46 27.23 14.60 -0.22
CA SER A 46 27.78 13.37 -0.83
C SER A 46 27.51 12.12 0.01
N ASP A 47 27.43 12.26 1.33
CA ASP A 47 27.12 11.18 2.27
C ASP A 47 25.71 10.61 2.11
N VAL A 48 24.78 11.36 1.49
CA VAL A 48 23.40 10.89 1.25
C VAL A 48 23.35 9.83 0.15
N ALA A 49 24.30 9.84 -0.77
CA ALA A 49 24.44 8.83 -1.82
C ALA A 49 25.14 7.55 -1.32
N ASP A 50 25.74 7.58 -0.12
CA ASP A 50 26.43 6.44 0.44
C ASP A 50 25.43 5.35 0.84
N GLY A 51 25.69 4.11 0.38
CA GLY A 51 24.86 2.95 0.68
C GLY A 51 23.69 2.77 -0.29
N ARG A 52 22.68 2.00 0.14
CA ARG A 52 21.50 1.67 -0.69
C ARG A 52 20.33 2.60 -0.36
N PRO A 53 19.45 2.91 -1.34
CA PRO A 53 18.25 3.68 -1.08
C PRO A 53 17.41 3.10 0.06
N ILE A 54 16.94 3.95 0.96
CA ILE A 54 16.24 3.52 2.19
C ILE A 54 14.92 2.81 1.88
N PHE A 55 14.13 3.37 0.96
CA PHE A 55 12.77 2.91 0.67
C PHE A 55 12.59 2.35 -0.75
N THR A 56 13.08 3.07 -1.77
CA THR A 56 12.75 2.78 -3.17
C THR A 56 13.22 1.40 -3.62
N GLY A 57 14.43 0.99 -3.22
CA GLY A 57 14.96 -0.35 -3.52
C GLY A 57 14.24 -1.48 -2.77
N LYS A 58 13.57 -1.21 -1.66
CA LYS A 58 12.74 -2.20 -0.95
C LYS A 58 11.35 -2.27 -1.55
N LEU A 59 10.80 -1.13 -1.99
CA LEU A 59 9.47 -1.03 -2.59
C LEU A 59 9.35 -1.76 -3.93
N SER A 60 10.44 -1.99 -4.66
CA SER A 60 10.43 -2.74 -5.93
C SER A 60 10.04 -4.20 -5.77
N ASN A 61 10.25 -4.78 -4.58
CA ASN A 61 9.94 -6.19 -4.31
C ASN A 61 8.46 -6.43 -3.96
N TRP A 62 7.68 -5.37 -3.75
CA TRP A 62 6.26 -5.44 -3.39
C TRP A 62 5.39 -5.21 -4.62
N THR A 63 5.03 -6.29 -5.30
CA THR A 63 4.24 -6.24 -6.55
C THR A 63 2.75 -6.20 -6.29
N GLU A 64 2.28 -6.77 -5.18
CA GLU A 64 0.86 -6.81 -4.86
C GLU A 64 0.37 -5.48 -4.30
N ARG A 65 -0.75 -4.97 -4.85
CA ARG A 65 -1.32 -3.66 -4.47
C ARG A 65 -1.57 -3.55 -2.96
N ASN A 66 -2.15 -4.59 -2.36
CA ASN A 66 -2.53 -4.56 -0.95
C ASN A 66 -1.30 -4.56 -0.03
N GLU A 67 -0.32 -5.42 -0.32
CA GLU A 67 0.93 -5.46 0.44
C GLU A 67 1.70 -4.15 0.33
N LYS A 68 1.80 -3.61 -0.90
CA LYS A 68 2.46 -2.34 -1.16
C LYS A 68 1.82 -1.19 -0.37
N ARG A 69 0.49 -1.16 -0.25
CA ARG A 69 -0.22 -0.15 0.55
C ARG A 69 0.10 -0.24 2.05
N ILE A 70 0.24 -1.46 2.60
CA ILE A 70 0.65 -1.67 3.99
C ILE A 70 2.03 -1.05 4.24
N ILE A 71 3.00 -1.30 3.36
CA ILE A 71 4.36 -0.75 3.49
C ILE A 71 4.37 0.77 3.32
N LEU A 72 3.65 1.30 2.32
CA LEU A 72 3.52 2.74 2.11
C LEU A 72 2.92 3.46 3.32
N SER A 73 1.96 2.84 4.03
CA SER A 73 1.38 3.42 5.26
C SER A 73 2.43 3.69 6.35
N GLN A 74 3.43 2.80 6.46
CA GLN A 74 4.52 2.95 7.42
C GLN A 74 5.53 4.00 6.97
N ILE A 75 5.85 4.04 5.69
CA ILE A 75 6.75 5.04 5.11
C ILE A 75 6.19 6.45 5.32
N VAL A 76 4.89 6.65 5.04
CA VAL A 76 4.21 7.94 5.30
C VAL A 76 4.28 8.30 6.78
N SER A 77 4.08 7.34 7.68
CA SER A 77 4.20 7.57 9.12
C SER A 77 5.63 7.93 9.55
N MET A 78 6.65 7.35 8.92
CA MET A 78 8.06 7.72 9.14
C MET A 78 8.35 9.14 8.67
N TYR A 79 7.87 9.54 7.49
CA TYR A 79 8.04 10.92 7.01
C TYR A 79 7.36 11.93 7.93
N LEU A 80 6.13 11.67 8.38
CA LEU A 80 5.47 12.52 9.37
C LEU A 80 6.29 12.66 10.66
N LYS A 81 6.87 11.57 11.15
CA LYS A 81 7.75 11.60 12.34
C LYS A 81 9.04 12.39 12.11
N ILE A 82 9.63 12.33 10.91
CA ILE A 82 10.78 13.18 10.55
C ILE A 82 10.36 14.66 10.60
N LEU A 83 9.17 14.99 10.09
CA LEU A 83 8.67 16.36 10.02
C LEU A 83 8.15 16.89 11.37
N GLU A 84 7.88 16.04 12.37
CA GLU A 84 7.45 16.48 13.71
C GLU A 84 8.44 17.45 14.34
N ASN A 85 9.74 17.23 14.12
CA ASN A 85 10.83 18.04 14.68
C ASN A 85 11.30 19.17 13.75
N THR A 86 10.66 19.35 12.60
CA THR A 86 11.01 20.42 11.64
C THR A 86 10.23 21.69 11.92
N ASP A 87 10.78 22.83 11.48
CA ASP A 87 10.13 24.13 11.63
C ASP A 87 8.86 24.22 10.77
N LYS A 88 7.70 24.06 11.44
CA LYS A 88 6.37 24.10 10.82
C LYS A 88 5.91 25.50 10.41
N SER A 89 6.65 26.55 10.77
CA SER A 89 6.38 27.91 10.27
C SER A 89 6.67 28.05 8.78
N LYS A 90 7.56 27.20 8.25
CA LYS A 90 7.91 27.11 6.83
C LYS A 90 6.73 26.55 6.03
N ALA A 91 6.29 27.31 5.02
CA ALA A 91 5.14 26.96 4.20
C ALA A 91 5.29 25.58 3.51
N HIS A 92 6.48 25.25 3.00
CA HIS A 92 6.72 23.96 2.33
C HIS A 92 6.64 22.77 3.29
N VAL A 93 7.12 22.92 4.53
CA VAL A 93 6.99 21.88 5.57
C VAL A 93 5.52 21.65 5.89
N ARG A 94 4.75 22.72 6.07
CA ARG A 94 3.30 22.62 6.34
C ARG A 94 2.56 21.93 5.20
N ASN A 95 2.76 22.38 3.97
CA ASN A 95 2.08 21.83 2.79
C ASN A 95 2.37 20.32 2.62
N ILE A 96 3.64 19.91 2.74
CA ILE A 96 4.03 18.49 2.66
C ILE A 96 3.40 17.69 3.80
N THR A 97 3.38 18.25 5.02
CA THR A 97 2.81 17.59 6.18
C THR A 97 1.30 17.36 6.03
N GLU A 98 0.56 18.36 5.57
CA GLU A 98 -0.88 18.26 5.29
C GLU A 98 -1.18 17.20 4.22
N GLU A 99 -0.39 17.16 3.16
CA GLU A 99 -0.51 16.14 2.10
C GLU A 99 -0.23 14.73 2.65
N LEU A 100 0.82 14.56 3.45
CA LEU A 100 1.15 13.28 4.09
C LEU A 100 0.06 12.83 5.07
N TYR A 101 -0.60 13.74 5.80
CA TYR A 101 -1.75 13.40 6.64
C TYR A 101 -2.95 12.95 5.81
N THR A 102 -3.23 13.62 4.70
CA THR A 102 -4.28 13.22 3.75
C THR A 102 -4.03 11.82 3.20
N LEU A 103 -2.77 11.53 2.82
CA LEU A 103 -2.37 10.20 2.38
C LEU A 103 -2.50 9.15 3.46
N LYS A 104 -2.06 9.48 4.69
CA LYS A 104 -2.17 8.56 5.83
C LYS A 104 -3.62 8.19 6.10
N ALA A 105 -4.55 9.15 6.01
CA ALA A 105 -5.98 8.88 6.18
C ALA A 105 -6.49 7.87 5.13
N SER A 106 -6.05 8.02 3.87
CA SER A 106 -6.41 7.09 2.77
C SER A 106 -5.81 5.68 2.89
N LEU A 107 -4.80 5.50 3.77
CA LEU A 107 -4.09 4.25 4.05
C LEU A 107 -4.40 3.69 5.46
N SER A 108 -5.36 4.28 6.18
CA SER A 108 -5.60 4.02 7.60
C SER A 108 -5.91 2.55 7.93
N ASP A 109 -6.76 1.88 7.15
CA ASP A 109 -7.05 0.46 7.38
C ASP A 109 -5.86 -0.47 7.13
N ASP A 110 -4.94 -0.08 6.23
CA ASP A 110 -3.72 -0.83 5.96
C ASP A 110 -2.69 -0.66 7.10
N SER A 111 -2.77 0.43 7.87
CA SER A 111 -1.91 0.65 9.05
C SER A 111 -2.20 -0.33 10.19
N LYS A 112 -3.48 -0.71 10.39
CA LYS A 112 -3.90 -1.72 11.38
C LYS A 112 -3.32 -3.10 11.07
N LYS A 113 -3.21 -3.45 9.78
CA LYS A 113 -2.59 -4.72 9.36
C LYS A 113 -1.11 -4.78 9.75
N MET A 114 -0.39 -3.67 9.62
CA MET A 114 1.01 -3.62 10.08
C MET A 114 1.12 -3.72 11.60
N GLU A 115 0.21 -3.10 12.35
CA GLU A 115 0.19 -3.23 13.81
C GLU A 115 0.00 -4.68 14.22
N TYR A 116 -0.95 -5.39 13.60
CA TYR A 116 -1.12 -6.82 13.78
C TYR A 116 0.15 -7.61 13.49
N LEU A 117 0.85 -7.32 12.38
CA LEU A 117 2.14 -7.97 12.06
C LEU A 117 3.21 -7.70 13.13
N LYS A 118 3.31 -6.46 13.64
CA LYS A 118 4.24 -6.13 14.73
C LYS A 118 3.89 -6.90 15.99
N ASP A 119 2.62 -7.01 16.33
CA ASP A 119 2.19 -7.73 17.54
C ASP A 119 2.44 -9.23 17.43
N LEU A 120 2.26 -9.82 16.25
CA LEU A 120 2.68 -11.21 15.99
C LEU A 120 4.17 -11.41 16.27
N THR A 121 5.04 -10.48 15.86
CA THR A 121 6.50 -10.60 16.12
C THR A 121 6.88 -10.43 17.59
N LYS A 122 6.01 -9.82 18.41
CA LYS A 122 6.24 -9.62 19.85
C LYS A 122 5.73 -10.79 20.71
N LEU A 123 5.06 -11.77 20.12
CA LEU A 123 4.54 -12.92 20.86
C LEU A 123 5.68 -13.67 21.56
N GLN A 124 5.50 -13.92 22.85
CA GLN A 124 6.45 -14.72 23.63
C GLN A 124 6.24 -16.20 23.31
N VAL A 125 6.95 -16.70 22.30
CA VAL A 125 6.81 -18.10 21.84
C VAL A 125 7.20 -19.15 22.89
N ASN A 126 7.92 -18.73 23.94
CA ASN A 126 8.28 -19.58 25.08
C ASN A 126 7.19 -19.62 26.17
N ASP A 127 6.17 -18.77 26.07
CA ASP A 127 5.02 -18.81 26.97
C ASP A 127 4.16 -20.03 26.64
N LEU A 128 3.99 -20.92 27.62
CA LEU A 128 3.25 -22.18 27.48
C LEU A 128 1.78 -21.97 27.06
N LYS A 129 1.14 -20.87 27.49
CA LYS A 129 -0.23 -20.53 27.11
C LYS A 129 -0.30 -20.12 25.65
N ILE A 130 0.69 -19.36 25.16
CA ILE A 130 0.78 -18.99 23.74
C ILE A 130 1.01 -20.23 22.89
N GLN A 131 1.92 -21.12 23.29
CA GLN A 131 2.16 -22.39 22.60
C GLN A 131 0.90 -23.24 22.47
N ARG A 132 0.19 -23.45 23.59
CA ARG A 132 -1.06 -24.23 23.61
C ARG A 132 -2.12 -23.64 22.67
N LYS A 133 -2.27 -22.31 22.65
CA LYS A 133 -3.18 -21.63 21.71
C LYS A 133 -2.77 -21.80 20.25
N ALA A 134 -1.49 -21.58 19.96
CA ALA A 134 -0.96 -21.71 18.60
C ALA A 134 -1.14 -23.13 18.05
N VAL A 135 -0.88 -24.16 18.87
CA VAL A 135 -1.09 -25.56 18.49
C VAL A 135 -2.58 -25.88 18.30
N ASN A 136 -3.46 -25.34 19.14
CA ASN A 136 -4.92 -25.52 19.00
C ASN A 136 -5.47 -24.92 17.70
N GLU A 137 -4.90 -23.81 17.22
CA GLU A 137 -5.34 -23.13 15.99
C GLU A 137 -4.61 -23.63 14.74
N LEU A 138 -3.58 -24.47 14.88
CA LEU A 138 -2.65 -24.86 13.82
C LEU A 138 -3.36 -25.44 12.58
N PHE A 139 -4.35 -26.33 12.79
CA PHE A 139 -5.08 -26.95 11.68
C PHE A 139 -5.82 -25.91 10.82
N SER A 140 -6.49 -24.95 11.45
CA SER A 140 -7.20 -23.87 10.77
C SER A 140 -6.25 -22.95 10.00
N VAL A 141 -5.05 -22.71 10.53
CA VAL A 141 -4.00 -21.94 9.82
C VAL A 141 -3.53 -22.70 8.58
N LEU A 142 -3.27 -24.00 8.70
CA LEU A 142 -2.86 -24.84 7.57
C LEU A 142 -3.93 -24.92 6.46
N GLN A 143 -5.21 -24.99 6.82
CA GLN A 143 -6.30 -24.93 5.84
C GLN A 143 -6.28 -23.62 5.05
N LYS A 144 -6.19 -22.48 5.74
CA LYS A 144 -6.14 -21.16 5.09
C LYS A 144 -4.93 -21.00 4.18
N LEU A 145 -3.78 -21.59 4.53
CA LEU A 145 -2.59 -21.60 3.66
C LEU A 145 -2.77 -22.48 2.42
N GLY A 146 -3.55 -23.56 2.51
CA GLY A 146 -3.92 -24.37 1.36
C GLY A 146 -4.84 -23.63 0.38
N ASP A 147 -5.81 -22.89 0.91
CA ASP A 147 -6.82 -22.19 0.09
C ASP A 147 -6.25 -21.01 -0.71
N THR A 148 -5.21 -20.34 -0.22
CA THR A 148 -4.53 -19.27 -0.98
C THR A 148 -3.84 -19.81 -2.24
N THR A 149 -3.45 -21.09 -2.27
CA THR A 149 -2.87 -21.73 -3.46
C THR A 149 -3.90 -22.26 -4.46
N SER A 150 -5.14 -22.50 -4.02
CA SER A 150 -6.19 -23.13 -4.84
C SER A 150 -6.94 -22.14 -5.74
N SER A 151 -6.97 -20.85 -5.38
CA SER A 151 -7.56 -19.77 -6.20
C SER A 151 -6.97 -19.66 -7.62
N TYR A 152 -5.73 -20.10 -7.82
CA TYR A 152 -5.07 -20.13 -9.13
C TYR A 152 -5.43 -21.37 -9.99
N LYS A 153 -6.19 -22.36 -9.47
CA LYS A 153 -6.53 -23.57 -10.22
C LYS A 153 -8.01 -23.61 -10.65
N ARG A 154 -8.17 -23.30 -11.95
CA ARG A 154 -9.18 -23.79 -12.92
C ARG A 154 -10.55 -23.09 -12.98
N LYS A 155 -10.68 -22.18 -13.96
CA LYS A 155 -11.88 -22.21 -14.82
C LYS A 155 -11.80 -23.48 -15.67
N ARG A 156 -12.51 -24.53 -15.28
CA ARG A 156 -12.77 -25.68 -16.15
C ARG A 156 -13.49 -25.13 -17.38
N SER A 157 -12.85 -25.16 -18.55
CA SER A 157 -13.52 -24.85 -19.81
C SER A 157 -14.68 -25.83 -19.95
N GLN A 158 -15.91 -25.35 -19.78
CA GLN A 158 -17.07 -26.06 -20.30
C GLN A 158 -16.94 -26.02 -21.82
N PHE A 159 -16.29 -27.03 -22.37
CA PHE A 159 -16.41 -27.35 -23.77
C PHE A 159 -17.84 -27.87 -23.94
N GLN A 160 -18.77 -26.98 -24.26
CA GLN A 160 -20.07 -27.39 -24.77
C GLN A 160 -19.79 -28.14 -26.07
N ARG A 161 -19.88 -29.47 -26.01
CA ARG A 161 -19.98 -30.29 -27.21
C ARG A 161 -21.32 -29.93 -27.85
N GLU A 162 -21.30 -29.13 -28.89
CA GLU A 162 -22.42 -29.03 -29.83
C GLU A 162 -22.61 -30.44 -30.43
N CYS A 163 -23.64 -31.14 -29.95
CA CYS A 163 -24.17 -32.29 -30.66
C CYS A 163 -24.84 -31.77 -31.93
N LYS A 164 -24.35 -32.24 -33.09
CA LYS A 164 -25.01 -32.08 -34.39
C LYS A 164 -26.35 -32.81 -34.36
N CYS A 165 -27.42 -32.09 -34.70
CA CYS A 165 -28.63 -32.60 -35.33
C CYS A 165 -28.98 -31.67 -36.48
#